data_AF-A0A4Z2FJH9-F1
#
_entry.id   AF-A0A4Z2FJH9-F1
#
_cell.length_a   1.000
_cell.length_b   1.000
_cell.length_c   1.000
_cell.angle_alpha   90.00
_cell.angle_beta   90.00
_cell.angle_gamma   90.00
#
_symmetry.space_group_name_H-M   'P 1'
#
loop_
_entity.id
_entity.type
_entity.pdbx_description
1 polymer ?
#
loop_
_entity_poly.entity_id
_entity_poly.type
_entity_poly.pdbx_seq_one_letter_code
_entity_poly.pdbx_strand_id
1 'polypeptide(L)'
;MIAHISPASVGFEESRNTLAYADRAKSIRTRVKKNLINVSYHIAQYTNIISDLRCEIQRLKKKIADQASRQLSSDRADIRHVQAEVQAHSSHQSRAEMDQLREQLLDAFRKQMEIRRNLMELENSNMEVQIDTSKHLLTIAESVWEQERGRRRRKWRAERRKESVNKDESEKDSDSPESPPDSTETQQVALARENLVTLVAEQKKIHKQKVGFLIYRTS
;
A
#
# COMPACT_ATOMS: atom_id res chain seq x y z
N MET A 1 19.21 -4.65 12.51
CA MET A 1 17.96 -5.29 12.95
C MET A 1 17.81 -5.02 14.44
N ILE A 2 16.61 -4.67 14.90
CA ILE A 2 16.29 -4.51 16.32
C ILE A 2 15.13 -5.46 16.61
N ALA A 3 15.27 -6.29 17.64
CA ALA A 3 14.26 -7.27 18.04
C ALA A 3 13.62 -6.84 19.36
N HIS A 4 12.29 -6.79 19.38
CA HIS A 4 11.50 -6.47 20.58
C HIS A 4 10.86 -7.75 21.11
N ILE A 5 10.89 -7.95 22.44
CA ILE A 5 10.30 -9.12 23.11
C ILE A 5 9.56 -8.70 24.37
N SER A 6 8.60 -9.51 24.80
CA SER A 6 7.85 -9.30 26.04
C SER A 6 8.40 -10.17 27.17
N PRO A 7 8.57 -9.65 28.40
CA PRO A 7 9.02 -10.45 29.54
C PRO A 7 7.92 -11.34 30.13
N ALA A 8 6.68 -11.24 29.65
CA ALA A 8 5.57 -12.03 30.17
C ALA A 8 5.69 -13.51 29.77
N SER A 9 5.42 -14.41 30.72
CA SER A 9 5.51 -15.86 30.51
C SER A 9 4.60 -16.38 29.40
N VAL A 10 3.46 -15.73 29.18
CA VAL A 10 2.51 -16.06 28.11
C VAL A 10 3.10 -15.87 26.70
N GLY A 11 4.08 -14.99 26.54
CA GLY A 11 4.76 -14.71 25.27
C GLY A 11 6.14 -15.37 25.16
N PHE A 12 6.43 -16.36 26.01
CA PHE A 12 7.75 -16.97 26.11
C PHE A 12 8.19 -17.64 24.79
N GLU A 13 7.29 -18.39 24.15
CA GLU A 13 7.59 -19.08 22.88
C GLU A 13 7.84 -18.09 21.74
N GLU A 14 7.04 -17.03 21.63
CA GLU A 14 7.21 -15.98 20.63
C GLU A 14 8.53 -15.21 20.84
N SER A 15 8.85 -14.92 22.10
CA SER A 15 10.11 -14.26 22.48
C SER A 15 11.32 -15.14 22.14
N ARG A 16 11.24 -16.45 22.44
CA ARG A 16 12.28 -17.43 22.06
C ARG A 16 12.48 -17.48 20.56
N ASN A 17 11.39 -17.51 19.78
CA ASN A 17 11.47 -17.53 18.31
C ASN A 17 12.11 -16.25 17.77
N THR A 18 11.68 -15.08 18.27
CA THR A 18 12.20 -13.77 17.86
C THR A 18 13.71 -13.66 18.13
N LEU A 19 14.16 -14.11 19.30
CA LEU A 19 15.58 -14.15 19.64
C LEU A 19 16.37 -15.11 18.73
N ALA A 20 15.81 -16.26 18.39
CA ALA A 20 16.45 -17.19 17.45
C ALA A 20 16.62 -16.59 16.05
N TYR A 21 15.65 -15.82 15.56
CA TYR A 21 15.79 -15.09 14.30
C TYR A 21 16.80 -13.95 14.38
N ALA A 22 16.83 -13.22 15.50
CA ALA A 22 17.81 -12.17 15.71
C ALA A 22 19.25 -12.71 15.71
N ASP A 23 19.48 -13.85 16.35
CA ASP A 23 20.79 -14.51 16.38
C ASP A 23 21.22 -15.02 15.00
N ARG A 24 20.29 -15.62 14.24
CA ARG A 24 20.55 -15.96 12.82
C ARG A 24 20.90 -14.73 12.00
N ALA A 25 20.17 -13.62 12.18
CA ALA A 25 20.40 -12.40 11.43
C ALA A 25 21.75 -11.74 11.75
N LYS A 26 22.28 -11.90 12.97
CA LYS A 26 23.63 -11.45 13.37
C LYS A 26 24.74 -12.06 12.50
N SER A 27 24.55 -13.29 12.02
CA SER A 27 25.56 -13.99 11.20
C SER A 27 25.66 -13.50 9.76
N ILE A 28 24.68 -12.72 9.29
CA ILE A 28 24.61 -12.25 7.91
C ILE A 28 25.63 -11.15 7.68
N ARG A 29 26.61 -11.39 6.81
CA ARG A 29 27.60 -10.39 6.39
C ARG A 29 27.18 -9.78 5.06
N THR A 30 26.93 -8.47 5.04
CA THR A 30 26.65 -7.73 3.81
C THR A 30 27.88 -6.97 3.33
N ARG A 31 28.11 -6.97 2.02
CA ARG A 31 29.11 -6.11 1.38
C ARG A 31 28.37 -4.95 0.72
N VAL A 32 28.53 -3.75 1.26
CA VAL A 32 27.92 -2.55 0.67
C VAL A 32 28.86 -2.02 -0.41
N LYS A 33 28.36 -1.91 -1.64
CA LYS A 33 29.03 -1.19 -2.73
C LYS A 33 28.21 0.04 -3.08
N LYS A 34 28.88 1.14 -3.43
CA LYS A 34 28.20 2.33 -3.95
C LYS A 34 27.48 1.95 -5.25
N ASN A 35 26.20 2.29 -5.34
CA ASN A 35 25.41 2.08 -6.55
C ASN A 35 25.77 3.14 -7.59
N LEU A 36 26.89 2.92 -8.29
CA LEU A 36 27.30 3.74 -9.42
C LEU A 36 26.72 3.12 -10.69
N ILE A 37 25.68 3.74 -11.24
CA ILE A 37 25.13 3.38 -12.55
C ILE A 37 26.18 3.77 -13.59
N ASN A 38 26.78 2.77 -14.24
CA ASN A 38 27.81 3.01 -15.23
C ASN A 38 27.17 3.43 -16.57
N VAL A 39 26.98 4.73 -16.76
CA VAL A 39 26.36 5.35 -17.95
C VAL A 39 27.14 5.05 -19.25
N SER A 40 28.42 4.70 -19.14
CA SER A 40 29.29 4.42 -20.30
C SER A 40 28.81 3.25 -21.17
N TYR A 41 28.21 2.22 -20.56
CA TYR A 41 27.73 1.05 -21.29
C TYR A 41 26.50 1.37 -22.16
N HIS A 42 25.57 2.17 -21.64
CA HIS A 42 24.36 2.54 -22.36
C HIS A 42 24.66 3.44 -23.57
N ILE A 43 25.64 4.33 -23.48
CA ILE A 43 26.03 5.20 -24.60
C ILE A 43 26.50 4.36 -25.80
N ALA A 44 27.35 3.35 -25.57
CA ALA A 44 27.83 2.46 -26.63
C ALA A 44 26.72 1.55 -27.21
N GLN A 45 25.77 1.12 -26.37
CA GLN A 45 24.61 0.37 -26.85
C GLN A 45 23.67 1.21 -27.71
N TYR A 46 23.41 2.46 -27.34
CA TYR A 46 22.55 3.35 -28.13
C TYR A 46 23.12 3.60 -29.53
N THR A 47 24.44 3.75 -29.67
CA THR A 47 25.07 3.90 -31.00
C THR A 47 24.85 2.69 -31.91
N ASN A 48 24.84 1.47 -31.37
CA ASN A 48 24.57 0.26 -32.14
C ASN A 48 23.09 0.17 -32.53
N ILE A 49 22.18 0.41 -31.58
CA ILE A 49 20.74 0.39 -31.81
C ILE A 49 20.34 1.40 -32.89
N ILE A 50 20.92 2.61 -32.85
CA ILE A 50 20.67 3.66 -33.85
C ILE A 50 21.15 3.22 -35.24
N SER A 51 22.30 2.55 -35.33
CA SER A 51 22.82 2.03 -36.59
C SER A 51 21.92 0.95 -37.17
N ASP A 52 21.49 -0.01 -36.35
CA ASP A 52 20.60 -1.11 -36.78
C ASP A 52 19.26 -0.59 -37.29
N LEU A 53 18.66 0.36 -36.57
CA LEU A 53 17.40 0.98 -36.97
C LEU A 53 17.52 1.74 -38.29
N ARG A 54 18.65 2.42 -38.53
CA ARG A 54 18.91 3.12 -39.80
C ARG A 54 19.03 2.14 -40.96
N CYS A 55 19.73 1.02 -40.78
CA CYS A 55 19.82 -0.03 -41.78
C CYS A 55 18.45 -0.65 -42.11
N GLU A 56 17.63 -0.90 -41.09
CA GLU A 56 16.31 -1.48 -41.27
C GLU A 56 15.36 -0.54 -42.02
N ILE A 57 15.39 0.76 -41.72
CA ILE A 57 14.63 1.78 -42.47
C ILE A 57 15.02 1.78 -43.95
N GLN A 58 16.32 1.71 -44.26
CA GLN A 58 16.79 1.67 -45.65
C GLN A 58 16.33 0.39 -46.36
N ARG A 59 16.42 -0.77 -45.70
CA ARG A 59 15.97 -2.06 -46.24
C ARG A 59 14.47 -2.05 -46.54
N LEU A 60 13.66 -1.53 -45.63
CA LEU A 60 12.21 -1.43 -45.80
C LEU A 60 11.84 -0.48 -46.93
N LYS A 61 12.50 0.68 -47.04
CA LYS A 61 12.30 1.61 -48.15
C LYS A 61 12.61 0.96 -49.51
N LYS A 62 13.70 0.19 -49.60
CA LYS A 62 14.05 -0.55 -50.82
C LYS A 62 12.98 -1.59 -51.17
N LYS A 63 12.50 -2.35 -50.19
CA LYS A 63 11.45 -3.35 -50.40
C LYS A 63 10.15 -2.74 -50.94
N ILE A 64 9.77 -1.56 -50.45
CA ILE A 64 8.60 -0.83 -50.94
C ILE A 64 8.80 -0.40 -52.41
N ALA A 65 9.98 0.12 -52.76
CA ALA A 65 10.30 0.50 -54.14
C ALA A 65 10.26 -0.72 -55.10
N ASP A 66 10.79 -1.87 -54.67
CA ASP A 66 10.79 -3.11 -55.45
C ASP A 66 9.38 -3.72 -55.60
N GLN A 67 8.49 -3.50 -54.63
CA GLN A 67 7.09 -3.92 -54.73
C GLN A 67 6.28 -3.02 -55.65
N ALA A 68 6.55 -1.71 -55.66
CA ALA A 68 5.90 -0.77 -56.55
C ALA A 68 6.25 -1.02 -58.04
N SER A 69 7.49 -1.43 -58.34
CA SER A 69 7.91 -1.73 -59.72
C SER A 69 7.30 -3.02 -60.28
N ARG A 70 7.02 -4.02 -59.44
CA ARG A 70 6.43 -5.31 -59.84
C ARG A 70 4.93 -5.27 -60.15
N GLN A 71 4.23 -4.20 -59.77
CA GLN A 71 2.79 -4.06 -59.99
C GLN A 71 2.41 -3.59 -61.41
N LEU A 72 3.38 -3.22 -62.25
CA LEU A 72 3.15 -2.63 -63.58
C LEU A 72 3.13 -3.63 -64.74
N SER A 73 3.44 -4.92 -64.54
CA SER A 73 3.55 -5.90 -65.62
C SER A 73 2.51 -7.02 -65.54
N SER A 74 1.59 -7.02 -66.52
CA SER A 74 0.84 -8.17 -67.03
C SER A 74 -0.44 -8.60 -66.27
N ASP A 75 -1.56 -8.00 -66.69
CA ASP A 75 -2.73 -8.67 -67.26
C ASP A 75 -3.19 -10.04 -66.69
N ARG A 76 -4.25 -10.03 -65.85
CA ARG A 76 -5.27 -11.09 -65.74
C ARG A 76 -6.46 -10.61 -64.90
N ALA A 77 -7.27 -9.72 -65.45
CA ALA A 77 -8.39 -9.08 -64.76
C ALA A 77 -9.47 -10.06 -64.22
N ASP A 78 -9.59 -11.27 -64.78
CA ASP A 78 -10.64 -12.23 -64.37
C ASP A 78 -10.28 -13.15 -63.19
N ILE A 79 -9.01 -13.54 -63.02
CA ILE A 79 -8.58 -14.23 -61.79
C ILE A 79 -8.47 -13.24 -60.64
N ARG A 80 -8.17 -11.97 -60.95
CA ARG A 80 -8.12 -10.88 -59.97
C ARG A 80 -9.46 -10.59 -59.34
N HIS A 81 -10.62 -10.78 -59.98
CA HIS A 81 -11.90 -10.48 -59.32
C HIS A 81 -12.25 -11.50 -58.23
N VAL A 82 -12.11 -12.79 -58.51
CA VAL A 82 -12.34 -13.87 -57.52
C VAL A 82 -11.23 -13.91 -56.47
N GLN A 83 -9.97 -13.72 -56.89
CA GLN A 83 -8.86 -13.61 -55.95
C GLN A 83 -8.95 -12.31 -55.14
N ALA A 84 -9.42 -11.19 -55.69
CA ALA A 84 -9.65 -9.96 -54.93
C ALA A 84 -10.87 -10.06 -54.04
N GLU A 85 -11.93 -10.81 -54.37
CA GLU A 85 -13.03 -11.07 -53.44
C GLU A 85 -12.59 -11.99 -52.30
N VAL A 86 -11.89 -13.09 -52.58
CA VAL A 86 -11.36 -14.00 -51.53
C VAL A 86 -10.26 -13.33 -50.70
N GLN A 87 -9.44 -12.47 -51.31
CA GLN A 87 -8.42 -11.68 -50.64
C GLN A 87 -9.01 -10.45 -49.94
N ALA A 88 -10.09 -9.86 -50.43
CA ALA A 88 -10.85 -8.80 -49.76
C ALA A 88 -11.67 -9.35 -48.60
N HIS A 89 -12.26 -10.55 -48.72
CA HIS A 89 -12.95 -11.24 -47.64
C HIS A 89 -11.98 -11.75 -46.59
N SER A 90 -10.85 -12.36 -46.96
CA SER A 90 -9.83 -12.76 -45.97
C SER A 90 -9.10 -11.55 -45.36
N SER A 91 -8.89 -10.46 -46.10
CA SER A 91 -8.37 -9.22 -45.52
C SER A 91 -9.40 -8.45 -44.71
N HIS A 92 -10.70 -8.49 -45.04
CA HIS A 92 -11.77 -7.95 -44.20
C HIS A 92 -12.00 -8.80 -42.95
N GLN A 93 -11.91 -10.13 -43.04
CA GLN A 93 -11.93 -11.02 -41.88
C GLN A 93 -10.73 -10.73 -40.99
N SER A 94 -9.52 -10.71 -41.56
CA SER A 94 -8.30 -10.37 -40.82
C SER A 94 -8.37 -8.97 -40.22
N ARG A 95 -8.98 -7.98 -40.92
CA ARG A 95 -9.17 -6.63 -40.40
C ARG A 95 -10.23 -6.55 -39.31
N ALA A 96 -11.35 -7.26 -39.46
CA ALA A 96 -12.40 -7.35 -38.45
C ALA A 96 -11.92 -8.08 -37.19
N GLU A 97 -11.13 -9.15 -37.35
CA GLU A 97 -10.44 -9.83 -36.24
C GLU A 97 -9.43 -8.90 -35.55
N MET A 98 -8.66 -8.12 -36.32
CA MET A 98 -7.74 -7.11 -35.77
C MET A 98 -8.47 -5.98 -35.05
N ASP A 99 -9.63 -5.56 -35.56
CA ASP A 99 -10.45 -4.53 -34.93
C ASP A 99 -11.14 -5.07 -33.67
N GLN A 100 -11.58 -6.33 -33.67
CA GLN A 100 -12.08 -7.02 -32.49
C GLN A 100 -10.99 -7.18 -31.43
N LEU A 101 -9.76 -7.53 -31.81
CA LEU A 101 -8.63 -7.66 -30.90
C LEU A 101 -8.22 -6.29 -30.34
N ARG A 102 -8.27 -5.22 -31.15
CA ARG A 102 -8.09 -3.83 -30.69
C ARG A 102 -9.16 -3.43 -29.70
N GLU A 103 -10.42 -3.77 -29.96
CA GLU A 103 -11.52 -3.45 -29.07
C GLU A 103 -11.39 -4.18 -27.73
N GLN A 104 -11.07 -5.48 -27.75
CA GLN A 104 -10.75 -6.25 -26.55
C GLN A 104 -9.57 -5.66 -25.77
N LEU A 105 -8.53 -5.20 -26.48
CA LEU A 105 -7.37 -4.56 -25.85
C LEU A 105 -7.76 -3.23 -25.18
N LEU A 106 -8.54 -2.39 -25.86
CA LEU A 106 -9.04 -1.13 -25.30
C LEU A 106 -9.97 -1.36 -24.11
N ASP A 107 -10.83 -2.37 -24.18
CA ASP A 107 -11.72 -2.75 -23.08
C ASP A 107 -10.94 -3.31 -21.89
N ALA A 108 -9.92 -4.14 -22.13
CA ALA A 108 -8.99 -4.60 -21.11
C ALA A 108 -8.25 -3.45 -20.44
N PHE A 109 -7.77 -2.46 -21.21
CA PHE A 109 -7.13 -1.26 -20.66
C PHE A 109 -8.10 -0.40 -19.84
N ARG A 110 -9.35 -0.25 -20.28
CA ARG A 110 -10.39 0.45 -19.51
C ARG A 110 -10.64 -0.24 -18.18
N LYS A 111 -10.88 -1.56 -18.20
CA LYS A 111 -11.04 -2.39 -16.99
C LYS A 111 -9.81 -2.30 -16.08
N GLN A 112 -8.60 -2.33 -16.64
CA GLN A 112 -7.36 -2.20 -15.87
C GLN A 112 -7.23 -0.82 -15.20
N MET A 113 -7.57 0.25 -15.91
CA MET A 113 -7.58 1.60 -15.36
C MET A 113 -8.63 1.77 -14.26
N GLU A 114 -9.82 1.19 -14.43
CA GLU A 114 -10.88 1.19 -13.44
C GLU A 114 -10.48 0.42 -12.18
N ILE A 115 -9.89 -0.76 -12.30
CA ILE A 115 -9.35 -1.52 -11.16
C ILE A 115 -8.27 -0.72 -10.44
N ARG A 116 -7.36 -0.05 -11.17
CA ARG A 116 -6.33 0.81 -10.56
C ARG A 116 -6.92 1.99 -9.82
N ARG A 117 -7.93 2.65 -10.40
CA ARG A 117 -8.64 3.75 -9.76
C ARG A 117 -9.32 3.28 -8.48
N ASN A 118 -10.09 2.19 -8.54
CA ASN A 118 -10.79 1.63 -7.38
C ASN A 118 -9.81 1.20 -6.28
N LEU A 119 -8.66 0.63 -6.65
CA LEU A 119 -7.61 0.28 -5.69
C LEU A 119 -7.05 1.53 -5.00
N MET A 120 -6.78 2.60 -5.75
CA MET A 120 -6.27 3.86 -5.21
C MET A 120 -7.30 4.54 -4.29
N GLU A 121 -8.58 4.54 -4.67
CA GLU A 121 -9.67 5.04 -3.81
C GLU A 121 -9.76 4.23 -2.50
N LEU A 122 -9.68 2.90 -2.59
CA LEU A 122 -9.69 2.01 -1.43
C LEU A 122 -8.45 2.19 -0.53
N GLU A 123 -7.28 2.45 -1.10
CA GLU A 123 -6.07 2.80 -0.35
C GLU A 123 -6.19 4.15 0.35
N ASN A 124 -6.79 5.14 -0.30
CA ASN A 124 -7.04 6.46 0.29
C ASN A 124 -8.00 6.36 1.48
N SER A 125 -9.15 5.67 1.33
CA SER A 125 -10.09 5.44 2.44
C SER A 125 -9.43 4.65 3.58
N ASN A 126 -8.57 3.67 3.26
CA ASN A 126 -7.82 2.95 4.29
C ASN A 126 -6.88 3.86 5.07
N MET A 127 -6.20 4.79 4.40
CA MET A 127 -5.29 5.75 5.02
C MET A 127 -6.06 6.74 5.91
N GLU A 128 -7.23 7.21 5.47
CA GLU A 128 -8.12 8.07 6.25
C GLU A 128 -8.57 7.39 7.55
N VAL A 129 -9.09 6.17 7.46
CA VAL A 129 -9.48 5.37 8.64
C VAL A 129 -8.31 5.15 9.60
N GLN A 130 -7.09 4.92 9.09
CA GLN A 130 -5.88 4.79 9.92
C GLN A 130 -5.51 6.09 10.63
N ILE A 131 -5.62 7.23 9.94
CA ILE A 131 -5.34 8.55 10.51
C ILE A 131 -6.34 8.83 11.64
N ASP A 132 -7.64 8.62 11.41
CA ASP A 132 -8.68 8.90 12.42
C ASP A 132 -8.59 7.95 13.61
N THR A 133 -8.25 6.68 13.37
CA THR A 133 -7.94 5.72 14.44
C THR A 133 -6.80 6.25 15.31
N SER A 134 -5.73 6.75 14.68
CA SER A 134 -4.56 7.30 15.39
C SER A 134 -4.93 8.55 16.18
N LYS A 135 -5.77 9.44 15.63
CA LYS A 135 -6.28 10.64 16.34
C LYS A 135 -7.06 10.26 17.60
N HIS A 136 -8.01 9.34 17.50
CA HIS A 136 -8.81 8.92 18.66
C HIS A 136 -7.98 8.22 19.73
N LEU A 137 -7.00 7.39 19.33
CA LEU A 137 -6.05 6.79 20.28
C LEU A 137 -5.23 7.87 21.00
N LEU A 138 -4.83 8.93 20.30
CA LEU A 138 -4.14 10.06 20.90
C LEU A 138 -5.02 10.79 21.93
N THR A 139 -6.28 11.07 21.60
CA THR A 139 -7.25 11.69 22.53
C THR A 139 -7.44 10.85 23.79
N ILE A 140 -7.55 9.52 23.65
CA ILE A 140 -7.64 8.62 24.80
C ILE A 140 -6.34 8.68 25.61
N ALA A 141 -5.17 8.58 24.98
CA ALA A 141 -3.88 8.62 25.67
C ALA A 141 -3.65 9.95 26.42
N GLU A 142 -4.03 11.07 25.80
CA GLU A 142 -3.95 12.41 26.39
C GLU A 142 -4.79 12.50 27.66
N SER A 143 -6.05 12.05 27.59
CA SER A 143 -6.94 12.05 28.76
C SER A 143 -6.43 11.19 29.92
N VAL A 144 -5.87 10.01 29.61
CA VAL A 144 -5.29 9.10 30.60
C VAL A 144 -4.06 9.73 31.26
N TRP A 145 -3.23 10.40 30.47
CA TRP A 145 -2.06 11.13 30.97
C TRP A 145 -2.45 12.32 31.86
N GLU A 146 -3.49 13.07 31.48
CA GLU A 146 -4.03 14.16 32.29
C GLU A 146 -4.64 13.68 33.62
N GLN A 147 -5.40 12.59 33.58
CA GLN A 147 -5.99 11.98 34.77
C GLN A 147 -4.90 11.53 35.76
N GLU A 148 -3.86 10.85 35.28
CA GLU A 148 -2.74 10.39 36.12
C GLU A 148 -1.94 11.57 36.70
N ARG A 149 -1.77 12.66 35.95
CA ARG A 149 -1.19 13.92 36.47
C ARG A 149 -2.05 14.53 37.57
N GLY A 150 -3.36 14.56 37.39
CA GLY A 150 -4.31 15.00 38.40
C GLY A 150 -4.20 14.17 39.68
N ARG A 151 -4.13 12.84 39.54
CA ARG A 151 -3.98 11.89 40.63
C ARG A 151 -2.68 12.10 41.42
N ARG A 152 -1.55 12.28 40.73
CA ARG A 152 -0.26 12.61 41.37
C ARG A 152 -0.32 13.92 42.12
N ARG A 153 -0.89 14.99 41.54
CA ARG A 153 -1.06 16.28 42.24
C ARG A 153 -1.92 16.15 43.49
N ARG A 154 -3.01 15.37 43.44
CA ARG A 154 -3.85 15.09 44.62
C ARG A 154 -3.07 14.34 45.70
N LYS A 155 -2.30 13.31 45.34
CA LYS A 155 -1.44 12.55 46.26
C LYS A 155 -0.39 13.44 46.95
N TRP A 156 0.34 14.26 46.19
CA TRP A 156 1.31 15.22 46.72
C TRP A 156 0.68 16.22 47.71
N ARG A 157 -0.53 16.71 47.43
CA ARG A 157 -1.25 17.61 48.35
C ARG A 157 -1.70 16.90 49.63
N ALA A 158 -2.12 15.64 49.55
CA ALA A 158 -2.50 14.85 50.72
C ALA A 158 -1.29 14.52 51.61
N GLU A 159 -0.14 14.18 51.02
CA GLU A 159 1.12 13.94 51.76
C GLU A 159 1.57 15.20 52.51
N ARG A 160 1.56 16.37 51.87
CA ARG A 160 1.88 17.65 52.56
C ARG A 160 0.92 17.99 53.70
N ARG A 161 -0.37 17.67 53.56
CA ARG A 161 -1.35 17.87 54.65
C ARG A 161 -1.08 16.93 55.83
N LYS A 162 -0.71 15.67 55.58
CA LYS A 162 -0.32 14.71 56.63
C LYS A 162 0.96 15.13 57.35
N GLU A 163 1.94 15.67 56.62
CA GLU A 163 3.18 16.20 57.19
C GLU A 163 2.92 17.43 58.09
N SER A 164 1.97 18.31 57.73
CA SER A 164 1.58 19.43 58.59
C SER A 164 0.75 19.04 59.82
N VAL A 165 0.05 17.89 59.78
CA VAL A 165 -0.77 17.40 60.90
C VAL A 165 0.05 16.56 61.89
N ASN A 166 1.17 15.95 61.48
CA ASN A 166 2.08 15.19 62.36
C ASN A 166 2.94 16.05 63.32
N LYS A 167 2.70 17.38 63.40
CA LYS A 167 3.47 18.29 64.26
C LYS A 167 2.70 18.77 65.51
N ASP A 168 1.42 18.44 65.63
CA ASP A 168 0.62 18.66 66.83
C ASP A 168 0.06 17.32 67.28
N GLU A 169 0.49 16.85 68.45
CA GLU A 169 -0.15 15.71 69.09
C GLU A 169 -1.59 16.10 69.46
N SER A 170 -2.57 15.44 68.85
CA SER A 170 -3.88 15.21 69.48
C SER A 170 -4.63 14.11 68.76
N GLU A 171 -4.98 13.11 69.55
CA GLU A 171 -6.01 12.13 69.28
C GLU A 171 -7.27 12.82 68.75
N LYS A 172 -7.69 12.47 67.54
CA LYS A 172 -9.08 12.63 67.12
C LYS A 172 -9.39 11.66 66.00
N ASP A 173 -10.26 10.71 66.31
CA ASP A 173 -10.96 9.89 65.32
C ASP A 173 -11.58 10.80 64.27
N SER A 174 -11.10 10.69 63.04
CA SER A 174 -11.71 11.35 61.89
C SER A 174 -11.64 10.37 60.74
N ASP A 175 -12.73 9.61 60.61
CA ASP A 175 -13.11 8.93 59.38
C ASP A 175 -12.96 9.92 58.23
N SER A 176 -11.87 9.76 57.46
CA SER A 176 -11.72 10.46 56.20
C SER A 176 -12.67 9.80 55.21
N PRO A 177 -13.66 10.52 54.66
CA PRO A 177 -14.50 9.95 53.63
C PRO A 177 -13.61 9.63 52.43
N GLU A 178 -13.64 8.37 52.06
CA GLU A 178 -13.08 7.84 50.83
C GLU A 178 -13.50 8.76 49.69
N SER A 179 -12.51 9.39 49.05
CA SER A 179 -12.77 10.29 47.93
C SER A 179 -13.48 9.48 46.85
N PRO A 180 -14.63 9.92 46.33
CA PRO A 180 -15.36 9.15 45.34
C PRO A 180 -14.45 8.91 44.12
N PRO A 181 -14.58 7.77 43.44
CA PRO A 181 -13.84 7.52 42.23
C PRO A 181 -14.19 8.63 41.24
N ASP A 182 -13.17 9.32 40.75
CA ASP A 182 -13.25 10.33 39.70
C ASP A 182 -13.50 9.57 38.38
N SER A 183 -14.73 9.04 38.25
CA SER A 183 -15.15 8.05 37.25
C SER A 183 -15.88 8.67 36.07
N THR A 184 -15.86 9.99 35.92
CA THR A 184 -16.36 10.62 34.70
C THR A 184 -15.25 10.58 33.66
N GLU A 185 -15.19 9.46 32.93
CA GLU A 185 -14.57 9.45 31.61
C GLU A 185 -15.08 10.68 30.85
N THR A 186 -14.19 11.54 30.38
CA THR A 186 -14.62 12.77 29.71
C THR A 186 -15.45 12.37 28.50
N GLN A 187 -16.55 13.07 28.23
CA GLN A 187 -17.47 12.73 27.14
C GLN A 187 -16.73 12.57 25.78
N GLN A 188 -15.62 13.29 25.60
CA GLN A 188 -14.73 13.17 24.45
C GLN A 188 -14.03 11.80 24.33
N VAL A 189 -13.66 11.17 25.45
CA VAL A 189 -12.99 9.86 25.47
C VAL A 189 -14.00 8.74 25.22
N ALA A 190 -15.20 8.84 25.79
CA ALA A 190 -16.29 7.91 25.51
C ALA A 190 -16.64 7.91 24.00
N LEU A 191 -16.79 9.10 23.41
CA LEU A 191 -17.01 9.26 21.97
C LEU A 191 -15.81 8.75 21.14
N ALA A 192 -14.57 9.01 21.56
CA ALA A 192 -13.39 8.50 20.88
C ALA A 192 -13.34 6.96 20.88
N ARG A 193 -13.78 6.30 21.97
CA ARG A 193 -13.88 4.84 22.03
C ARG A 193 -14.97 4.29 21.11
N GLU A 194 -16.13 4.93 21.09
CA GLU A 194 -17.22 4.56 20.17
C GLU A 194 -16.79 4.68 18.71
N ASN A 195 -16.15 5.79 18.35
CA ASN A 195 -15.60 6.01 17.01
C ASN A 195 -14.49 5.02 16.65
N LEU A 196 -13.68 4.57 17.60
CA LEU A 196 -12.70 3.51 17.34
C LEU A 196 -13.36 2.18 17.00
N VAL A 197 -14.46 1.83 17.65
CA VAL A 197 -15.21 0.60 17.35
C VAL A 197 -15.74 0.64 15.91
N THR A 198 -16.28 1.78 15.48
CA THR A 198 -16.78 1.95 14.11
C THR A 198 -15.63 1.90 13.09
N LEU A 199 -14.53 2.62 13.33
CA LEU A 199 -13.35 2.63 12.45
C LEU A 199 -12.69 1.25 12.32
N VAL A 200 -12.64 0.45 13.40
CA VAL A 200 -12.14 -0.94 13.34
C VAL A 200 -13.04 -1.83 12.49
N ALA A 201 -14.37 -1.63 12.54
CA ALA A 201 -15.31 -2.35 11.68
C ALA A 201 -15.11 -1.96 10.20
N GLU A 202 -14.92 -0.67 9.91
CA GLU A 202 -14.61 -0.19 8.57
C GLU A 202 -13.28 -0.70 8.05
N GLN A 203 -12.24 -0.72 8.89
CA GLN A 203 -10.93 -1.28 8.55
C GLN A 203 -11.04 -2.76 8.16
N LYS A 204 -11.84 -3.56 8.90
CA LYS A 204 -12.11 -4.96 8.54
C LYS A 204 -12.83 -5.09 7.20
N LYS A 205 -13.79 -4.21 6.91
CA LYS A 205 -14.52 -4.18 5.63
C LYS A 205 -13.58 -3.85 4.46
N ILE A 206 -12.75 -2.83 4.60
CA ILE A 206 -11.72 -2.44 3.63
C ILE A 206 -10.72 -3.58 3.42
N HIS A 207 -10.28 -4.25 4.48
CA HIS A 207 -9.37 -5.38 4.39
C HIS A 207 -9.98 -6.54 3.61
N LYS A 208 -11.26 -6.85 3.84
CA LYS A 208 -12.00 -7.87 3.08
C LYS A 208 -12.10 -7.52 1.60
N GLN A 209 -12.33 -6.25 1.26
CA GLN A 209 -12.36 -5.78 -0.13
C GLN A 209 -10.97 -5.88 -0.79
N LYS A 210 -9.89 -5.51 -0.09
CA LYS A 210 -8.52 -5.66 -0.58
C LYS A 210 -8.15 -7.11 -0.86
N VAL A 211 -8.51 -8.04 0.04
CA VAL A 211 -8.30 -9.48 -0.17
C VAL A 211 -9.09 -9.99 -1.38
N GLY A 212 -10.33 -9.51 -1.57
CA GLY A 212 -11.12 -9.79 -2.77
C GLY A 212 -10.39 -9.42 -4.06
N PHE A 213 -9.84 -8.20 -4.14
CA PHE A 213 -9.07 -7.74 -5.30
C PHE A 213 -7.77 -8.54 -5.55
N LEU A 214 -7.13 -9.07 -4.49
CA LEU A 214 -5.92 -9.89 -4.62
C LEU A 214 -6.22 -11.27 -5.23
N ILE A 215 -7.37 -11.86 -4.92
CA ILE A 215 -7.78 -13.18 -5.46
C ILE A 215 -8.02 -13.09 -6.97
N TYR A 216 -8.65 -12.01 -7.47
CA TYR A 216 -8.86 -11.79 -8.90
C TYR A 216 -7.58 -11.47 -9.69
N ARG A 217 -6.45 -11.24 -9.02
CA ARG A 217 -5.17 -10.93 -9.65
C ARG A 217 -4.31 -12.18 -9.90
N THR A 218 -4.71 -13.33 -9.36
CA THR A 218 -3.99 -14.62 -9.42
C THR A 218 -4.68 -15.69 -10.25
N SER A 219 -5.82 -15.38 -10.89
CA SER A 219 -6.51 -16.23 -11.88
C SER A 219 -6.52 -15.53 -13.23
#